data_AF-A0A4Q6FGA3-F1
#
_entry.id   AF-A0A4Q6FGA3-F1
#
_cell.length_a   1.000
_cell.length_b   1.000
_cell.length_c   1.000
_cell.angle_alpha   90.00
_cell.angle_beta   90.00
_cell.angle_gamma   90.00
#
_symmetry.space_group_name_H-M   'P 1'
#
loop_
_entity.id
_entity.type
_entity.pdbx_description
1 polymer ?
#
loop_
_entity_poly.entity_id
_entity_poly.type
_entity_poly.pdbx_seq_one_letter_code
_entity_poly.pdbx_strand_id
1 'polypeptide(L)'
;MKHHLLAIGFFLSLAFSITACTHSGPDSGSTPGPNKASPSPQLADTDCTTAGRTICTREYKPFLCRAGALEAKGSNRCEAMNVLRSMSCERKLNFVQSDAVCTAANVEAERSQ
;
A
#
# COMPACT_ATOMS: atom_id res chain seq x y z
N MET A 1 -6.61 20.35 52.22
CA MET A 1 -7.45 21.41 51.59
C MET A 1 -7.72 20.96 50.15
N LYS A 2 -8.90 20.38 49.90
CA LYS A 2 -9.99 20.94 49.05
C LYS A 2 -9.67 20.87 47.54
N HIS A 3 -10.05 19.76 46.87
CA HIS A 3 -11.16 19.59 45.89
C HIS A 3 -10.97 20.39 44.59
N HIS A 4 -11.01 19.82 43.37
CA HIS A 4 -12.22 19.44 42.59
C HIS A 4 -11.87 18.46 41.45
N LEU A 5 -12.36 17.21 41.46
CA LEU A 5 -13.41 16.63 40.59
C LEU A 5 -14.07 17.52 39.51
N LEU A 6 -14.15 17.02 38.26
CA LEU A 6 -15.35 16.83 37.38
C LEU A 6 -14.92 16.48 35.93
N ALA A 7 -15.23 15.27 35.43
CA ALA A 7 -16.39 14.90 34.59
C ALA A 7 -16.15 15.13 33.07
N ILE A 8 -15.96 14.05 32.29
CA ILE A 8 -16.96 13.36 31.46
C ILE A 8 -17.49 14.23 30.30
N GLY A 9 -17.07 13.89 29.08
CA GLY A 9 -17.64 14.36 27.82
C GLY A 9 -17.64 13.23 26.80
N PHE A 10 -18.59 12.30 26.96
CA PHE A 10 -18.88 11.18 26.08
C PHE A 10 -19.60 11.75 24.83
N PHE A 11 -18.89 11.96 23.73
CA PHE A 11 -19.54 12.32 22.45
C PHE A 11 -20.11 11.05 21.79
N LEU A 12 -21.35 10.78 22.16
CA LEU A 12 -22.29 9.90 21.48
C LEU A 12 -22.69 10.50 20.13
N SER A 13 -22.86 9.60 19.15
CA SER A 13 -23.78 9.71 18.01
C SER A 13 -23.28 10.44 16.77
N LEU A 14 -22.95 9.65 15.74
CA LEU A 14 -23.61 9.75 14.44
C LEU A 14 -23.67 8.35 13.81
N ALA A 15 -24.82 7.73 13.99
CA ALA A 15 -25.31 6.63 13.16
C ALA A 15 -25.85 7.18 11.83
N PHE A 16 -26.09 6.25 10.89
CA PHE A 16 -26.65 6.42 9.53
C PHE A 16 -25.60 6.81 8.47
N SER A 17 -25.40 6.06 7.39
CA SER A 17 -26.40 5.31 6.61
C SER A 17 -25.88 4.00 6.03
N ILE A 18 -26.69 2.97 6.16
CA ILE A 18 -26.57 1.70 5.45
C ILE A 18 -27.09 1.96 4.03
N THR A 19 -26.21 2.07 3.04
CA THR A 19 -26.64 2.06 1.63
C THR A 19 -26.66 0.62 1.16
N ALA A 20 -27.85 0.00 1.23
CA ALA A 20 -28.16 -1.20 0.50
C ALA A 20 -28.27 -0.84 -1.00
N CYS A 21 -27.28 -1.25 -1.80
CA CYS A 21 -27.40 -1.22 -3.25
C CYS A 21 -28.09 -2.52 -3.69
N THR A 22 -29.42 -2.50 -3.78
CA THR A 22 -30.18 -3.48 -4.55
C THR A 22 -30.24 -2.98 -6.00
N HIS A 23 -29.55 -3.66 -6.91
CA HIS A 23 -29.84 -3.57 -8.34
C HIS A 23 -29.72 -4.97 -8.94
N SER A 24 -30.87 -5.59 -9.17
CA SER A 24 -31.02 -6.78 -10.00
C SER A 24 -31.20 -6.33 -11.44
N GLY A 25 -30.41 -6.88 -12.36
CA GLY A 25 -30.62 -6.75 -13.80
C GLY A 25 -29.72 -7.72 -14.55
N PRO A 26 -30.26 -8.75 -15.22
CA PRO A 26 -29.49 -9.59 -16.12
C PRO A 26 -29.67 -9.05 -17.55
N ASP A 27 -28.64 -8.45 -18.12
CA ASP A 27 -28.60 -8.19 -19.56
C ASP A 27 -27.30 -8.74 -20.16
N SER A 28 -27.46 -9.91 -20.78
CA SER A 28 -26.57 -10.43 -21.80
C SER A 28 -26.52 -9.46 -22.97
N GLY A 29 -25.38 -8.81 -23.16
CA GLY A 29 -25.11 -7.93 -24.30
C GLY A 29 -23.67 -8.08 -24.77
N SER A 30 -23.40 -9.12 -25.55
CA SER A 30 -22.15 -9.35 -26.25
C SER A 30 -21.79 -8.19 -27.17
N THR A 31 -20.67 -7.51 -26.91
CA THR A 31 -19.95 -6.69 -27.89
C THR A 31 -18.43 -6.88 -27.69
N PRO A 32 -17.67 -7.34 -28.70
CA PRO A 32 -16.22 -7.35 -28.64
C PRO A 32 -15.70 -6.03 -29.22
N GLY A 33 -15.18 -5.14 -28.37
CA GLY A 33 -14.49 -3.91 -28.75
C GLY A 33 -13.19 -3.76 -27.96
N PRO A 34 -12.06 -3.35 -28.59
CA PRO A 34 -10.73 -3.60 -28.07
C PRO A 34 -10.26 -2.53 -27.07
N ASN A 35 -9.50 -2.98 -26.07
CA ASN A 35 -8.63 -2.18 -25.21
C ASN A 35 -9.30 -1.15 -24.29
N LYS A 36 -10.16 -1.61 -23.38
CA LYS A 36 -10.19 -0.99 -22.04
C LYS A 36 -9.05 -1.62 -21.24
N ALA A 37 -8.00 -0.85 -20.99
CA ALA A 37 -7.07 -1.14 -19.92
C ALA A 37 -7.89 -1.42 -18.67
N SER A 38 -7.92 -2.70 -18.28
CA SER A 38 -8.54 -3.14 -17.05
C SER A 38 -7.93 -2.29 -15.94
N PRO A 39 -8.71 -1.57 -15.11
CA PRO A 39 -8.17 -1.05 -13.88
C PRO A 39 -7.78 -2.30 -13.09
N SER A 40 -6.48 -2.64 -13.11
CA SER A 40 -5.93 -3.65 -12.22
C SER A 40 -6.48 -3.31 -10.84
N PRO A 41 -7.23 -4.22 -10.19
CA PRO A 41 -7.69 -3.96 -8.85
C PRO A 41 -6.44 -3.57 -8.06
N GLN A 42 -6.42 -2.35 -7.53
CA GLN A 42 -5.43 -1.93 -6.56
C GLN A 42 -5.70 -2.77 -5.33
N LEU A 43 -5.29 -4.03 -5.36
CA LEU A 43 -5.36 -4.92 -4.22
C LEU A 43 -4.46 -4.27 -3.18
N ALA A 44 -5.08 -3.63 -2.21
CA ALA A 44 -4.49 -3.47 -0.90
C ALA A 44 -4.13 -4.89 -0.46
N ASP A 45 -2.85 -5.22 -0.58
CA ASP A 45 -2.32 -6.54 -0.30
C ASP A 45 -2.08 -6.58 1.20
N THR A 46 -3.16 -6.79 1.94
CA THR A 46 -3.12 -6.97 3.40
C THR A 46 -2.54 -8.34 3.77
N ASP A 47 -2.39 -9.24 2.79
CA ASP A 47 -1.93 -10.60 3.03
C ASP A 47 -0.41 -10.72 2.92
N CYS A 48 0.23 -10.78 4.09
CA CYS A 48 1.67 -10.94 4.22
C CYS A 48 2.21 -12.30 3.76
N THR A 49 1.34 -13.21 3.33
CA THR A 49 1.74 -14.52 2.78
C THR A 49 2.60 -14.43 1.52
N THR A 50 2.54 -13.32 0.79
CA THR A 50 3.33 -13.09 -0.43
C THR A 50 4.53 -12.16 -0.23
N ALA A 51 4.68 -11.55 0.95
CA ALA A 51 5.79 -10.67 1.26
C ALA A 51 7.13 -11.43 1.16
N GLY A 52 8.11 -10.87 0.45
CA GLY A 52 9.41 -11.50 0.24
C GLY A 52 9.46 -12.59 -0.83
N ARG A 53 8.32 -13.00 -1.42
CA ARG A 53 8.26 -14.09 -2.43
C ARG A 53 8.31 -13.61 -3.88
N THR A 54 8.36 -12.30 -4.11
CA THR A 54 8.47 -11.75 -5.46
C THR A 54 9.85 -12.04 -6.04
N ILE A 55 9.89 -12.67 -7.22
CA ILE A 55 11.13 -12.91 -7.95
C ILE A 55 11.49 -11.64 -8.73
N CYS A 56 12.65 -11.07 -8.43
CA CYS A 56 13.18 -9.89 -9.10
C CYS A 56 14.33 -10.25 -10.06
N THR A 57 14.56 -9.39 -11.06
CA THR A 57 15.72 -9.51 -11.95
C THR A 57 17.02 -9.26 -11.17
N ARG A 58 18.15 -9.79 -11.65
CA ARG A 58 19.48 -9.57 -11.04
C ARG A 58 20.17 -8.30 -11.54
N GLU A 59 19.43 -7.37 -12.14
CA GLU A 59 20.02 -6.11 -12.61
C GLU A 59 20.40 -5.21 -11.41
N TYR A 60 21.53 -4.51 -11.54
CA TYR A 60 21.98 -3.54 -10.55
C TYR A 60 21.71 -2.12 -11.04
N LYS A 61 20.61 -1.54 -10.57
CA LYS A 61 20.20 -0.15 -10.74
C LYS A 61 19.58 0.26 -9.42
N PRO A 62 20.33 0.74 -8.42
CA PRO A 62 19.83 0.81 -7.05
C PRO A 62 18.67 1.80 -6.93
N PHE A 63 17.67 1.42 -6.13
CA PHE A 63 16.50 2.25 -5.82
C PHE A 63 16.30 2.34 -4.31
N LEU A 64 15.69 3.46 -3.91
CA LEU A 64 15.15 3.71 -2.60
C LEU A 64 13.63 3.78 -2.72
N CYS A 65 12.90 2.90 -2.03
CA CYS A 65 11.44 2.95 -1.96
C CYS A 65 10.99 3.38 -0.56
N ARG A 66 9.99 4.26 -0.48
CA ARG A 66 9.41 4.78 0.76
C ARG A 66 7.90 4.63 0.77
N ALA A 67 7.33 4.23 1.90
CA ALA A 67 5.89 4.22 2.17
C ALA A 67 5.65 4.67 3.62
N GLY A 68 5.05 5.85 3.79
CA GLY A 68 4.91 6.48 5.10
C GLY A 68 6.26 6.70 5.78
N ALA A 69 6.46 6.10 6.96
CA ALA A 69 7.71 6.17 7.73
C ALA A 69 8.71 5.05 7.40
N LEU A 70 8.38 4.14 6.48
CA LEU A 70 9.26 3.05 6.08
C LEU A 70 10.07 3.43 4.85
N GLU A 71 11.33 2.99 4.86
CA GLU A 71 12.27 3.16 3.78
C GLU A 71 13.00 1.83 3.56
N ALA A 72 13.13 1.43 2.30
CA ALA A 72 13.85 0.24 1.89
C ALA A 72 14.74 0.53 0.68
N LYS A 73 15.97 0.00 0.74
CA LYS A 73 16.92 0.01 -0.38
C LYS A 73 16.93 -1.35 -1.05
N GLY A 74 17.19 -1.37 -2.35
CA GLY A 74 17.39 -2.60 -3.09
C GLY A 74 18.26 -2.39 -4.31
N SER A 75 18.83 -3.50 -4.81
CA SER A 75 19.68 -3.53 -6.00
C SER A 75 18.95 -3.06 -7.25
N ASN A 76 17.61 -3.16 -7.26
CA ASN A 76 16.73 -2.56 -8.25
C ASN A 76 15.38 -2.19 -7.61
N ARG A 77 14.49 -1.57 -8.40
CA ARG A 77 13.16 -1.15 -7.94
C ARG A 77 12.33 -2.31 -7.39
N CYS A 78 12.41 -3.49 -8.02
CA CYS A 78 11.66 -4.67 -7.58
C CYS A 78 12.14 -5.12 -6.19
N GLU A 79 13.45 -5.25 -6.00
CA GLU A 79 14.05 -5.64 -4.72
C GLU A 79 13.71 -4.65 -3.61
N ALA A 80 13.85 -3.35 -3.87
CA ALA A 80 13.52 -2.31 -2.89
C ALA A 80 12.04 -2.35 -2.48
N MET A 81 11.14 -2.59 -3.43
CA MET A 81 9.70 -2.72 -3.16
C MET A 81 9.37 -4.00 -2.38
N ASN A 82 10.02 -5.12 -2.71
CA ASN A 82 9.81 -6.39 -2.02
C ASN A 82 10.25 -6.28 -0.55
N VAL A 83 11.39 -5.64 -0.29
CA VAL A 83 11.86 -5.35 1.08
C VAL A 83 10.88 -4.42 1.81
N LEU A 84 10.39 -3.36 1.15
CA LEU A 84 9.43 -2.43 1.75
C LEU A 84 8.12 -3.14 2.14
N ARG A 85 7.63 -4.05 1.29
CA ARG A 85 6.46 -4.89 1.57
C ARG A 85 6.70 -5.80 2.77
N SER A 86 7.85 -6.47 2.83
CA SER A 86 8.23 -7.31 3.98
C SER A 86 8.30 -6.52 5.28
N MET A 87 8.93 -5.34 5.27
CA MET A 87 9.00 -4.45 6.45
C MET A 87 7.62 -3.98 6.91
N SER A 88 6.72 -3.67 5.97
CA SER A 88 5.35 -3.28 6.28
C SER A 88 4.61 -4.43 6.95
N CYS A 89 4.79 -5.64 6.44
CA CYS A 89 4.22 -6.86 7.01
C CYS A 89 4.72 -7.19 8.41
N GLU A 90 6.04 -7.12 8.66
CA GLU A 90 6.62 -7.31 9.99
C GLU A 90 6.05 -6.32 11.02
N ARG A 91 5.75 -5.10 10.56
CA ARG A 91 5.18 -4.04 11.40
C ARG A 91 3.64 -4.06 11.45
N LYS A 92 3.00 -5.05 10.83
CA LYS A 92 1.53 -5.18 10.73
C LYS A 92 0.87 -3.93 10.16
N LEU A 93 1.56 -3.26 9.23
CA LEU A 93 1.06 -2.11 8.50
C LEU A 93 0.40 -2.59 7.20
N ASN A 94 -0.73 -1.97 6.84
CA ASN A 94 -1.34 -2.21 5.54
C ASN A 94 -0.43 -1.64 4.45
N PHE A 95 0.04 -2.49 3.55
CA PHE A 95 0.87 -2.07 2.44
C PHE A 95 0.03 -1.94 1.17
N VAL A 96 -0.07 -0.72 0.65
CA VAL A 96 -0.65 -0.45 -0.67
C VAL A 96 0.48 -0.05 -1.60
N GLN A 97 0.67 -0.79 -2.69
CA GLN A 97 1.80 -0.55 -3.59
C GLN A 97 1.76 0.84 -4.25
N SER A 98 0.58 1.40 -4.48
CA SER A 98 0.41 2.76 -5.03
C SER A 98 0.86 3.87 -4.07
N ASP A 99 0.96 3.59 -2.77
CA ASP A 99 1.46 4.55 -1.78
C ASP A 99 3.00 4.56 -1.70
N ALA A 100 3.65 3.59 -2.34
CA ALA A 100 5.10 3.48 -2.33
C ALA A 100 5.74 4.35 -3.43
N VAL A 101 6.57 5.29 -3.00
CA VAL A 101 7.37 6.14 -3.91
C VAL A 101 8.78 5.58 -4.00
N CYS A 102 9.23 5.27 -5.21
CA CYS A 102 10.58 4.78 -5.46
C CYS A 102 11.40 5.76 -6.30
N THR A 103 12.59 6.11 -5.81
CA THR A 103 13.55 6.98 -6.49
C THR A 103 14.84 6.21 -6.78
N ALA A 104 15.45 6.45 -7.94
CA ALA A 104 16.78 5.93 -8.21
C ALA A 104 17.74 6.46 -7.15
N ALA A 105 18.52 5.57 -6.52
CA ALA A 105 19.59 5.99 -5.65
C ALA A 105 20.73 6.48 -6.53
N ASN A 106 21.03 7.78 -6.52
CA ASN A 106 22.19 8.31 -7.23
C ASN A 106 23.44 7.62 -6.67
N VAL A 107 24.05 6.76 -7.50
CA VAL A 107 25.26 5.97 -7.19
C VAL A 107 26.49 6.86 -7.01
N GLU A 108 26.36 8.17 -7.22
CA GLU A 108 27.46 9.14 -7.14
C GLU A 108 28.05 9.31 -5.73
N ALA A 109 27.41 8.79 -4.68
CA ALA A 109 27.94 8.87 -3.31
C ALA A 109 28.88 7.71 -2.91
N GLU A 110 28.98 6.63 -3.69
CA GLU A 110 29.75 5.42 -3.29
C GLU A 110 31.07 5.23 -4.06
N ARG A 111 31.41 6.11 -5.00
CA ARG A 111 32.68 6.03 -5.77
C ARG A 111 33.81 6.93 -5.21
N SER A 112 33.63 7.50 -4.02
CA SER A 112 34.61 8.41 -3.40
C SER A 112 35.21 7.88 -2.09
N GLN A 113 35.24 6.56 -1.89
CA GLN A 113 36.04 5.91 -0.85
C GLN A 113 37.10 5.01 -1.47
#